data_AF-A0A2D5PC83-F1
#
_entry.id   AF-A0A2D5PC83-F1
#
_cell.length_a   1.000
_cell.length_b   1.000
_cell.length_c   1.000
_cell.angle_alpha   90.00
_cell.angle_beta   90.00
_cell.angle_gamma   90.00
#
_symmetry.space_group_name_H-M   'P 1'
#
loop_
_entity.id
_entity.type
_entity.pdbx_description
1 polymer ?
#
loop_
_entity_poly.entity_id
_entity_poly.type
_entity_poly.pdbx_seq_one_letter_code
_entity_poly.pdbx_strand_id
1 'polypeptide(L)'
;MSSDFDALMDEADGLIMETFGSSAVFWAAGLDSAKDPPSGECQVDLVENYQAMDNEGYPRVITVIDLPDLLFGGIKPERNLKVKVSNRVYRLLQVVKRDKGLETWEVV
;
A
#
# COMPACT_ATOMS: atom_id res chain seq x y z
N MET A 1 -0.85 -1.16 46.63
CA MET A 1 -0.20 -1.89 45.52
C MET A 1 -1.03 -1.56 44.29
N SER A 2 -0.63 -0.52 43.56
CA SER A 2 -1.35 0.05 42.43
C SER A 2 -1.03 -0.73 41.15
N SER A 3 -2.04 -1.41 40.62
CA SER A 3 -2.57 -1.29 39.25
C SER A 3 -1.69 -0.74 38.09
N ASP A 4 -0.42 -1.09 38.01
CA ASP A 4 0.47 -0.65 36.91
C ASP A 4 0.73 -1.74 35.84
N PHE A 5 0.02 -2.88 35.89
CA PHE A 5 0.22 -3.98 34.92
C PHE A 5 -0.84 -4.01 33.79
N ASP A 6 -1.95 -3.26 33.92
CA ASP A 6 -3.04 -3.26 32.93
C ASP A 6 -2.83 -2.26 31.78
N ALA A 7 -1.73 -1.49 31.77
CA ALA A 7 -1.47 -0.47 30.75
C ALA A 7 -0.64 -0.96 29.55
N LEU A 8 -0.30 -2.25 29.48
CA LEU A 8 0.64 -2.80 28.48
C LEU A 8 0.00 -3.73 27.44
N MET A 9 -1.32 -3.88 27.41
CA MET A 9 -2.03 -4.77 26.48
C MET A 9 -3.14 -4.11 25.64
N ASP A 10 -3.05 -2.79 25.41
CA ASP A 10 -3.92 -2.09 24.45
C ASP A 10 -3.15 -1.57 23.21
N GLU A 11 -1.89 -2.00 23.01
CA GLU A 11 -1.04 -1.61 21.86
C GLU A 11 -0.77 -2.77 20.88
N ALA A 12 -1.71 -3.70 20.72
CA ALA A 12 -1.58 -4.80 19.75
C ALA A 12 -2.65 -4.85 18.65
N ASP A 13 -3.55 -3.85 18.60
CA ASP A 13 -4.50 -3.64 17.48
C ASP A 13 -4.06 -2.45 16.62
N GLY A 14 -2.78 -2.44 16.24
CA GLY A 14 -2.20 -1.47 15.31
C GLY A 14 -2.60 -1.74 13.87
N LEU A 15 -3.89 -1.64 13.55
CA LEU A 15 -4.33 -1.32 12.19
C LEU A 15 -3.88 0.11 11.93
N ILE A 16 -2.62 0.26 11.48
CA ILE A 16 -2.06 1.55 11.07
C ILE A 16 -2.81 1.98 9.80
N MET A 17 -3.99 2.59 9.96
CA MET A 17 -4.63 3.43 8.95
C MET A 17 -3.89 4.77 8.93
N GLU A 18 -2.65 4.75 8.45
CA GLU A 18 -1.93 5.99 8.19
C GLU A 18 -2.26 6.45 6.78
N THR A 19 -2.66 7.71 6.68
CA THR A 19 -2.58 8.58 5.49
C THR A 19 -3.67 8.43 4.41
N PHE A 20 -4.86 8.96 4.70
CA PHE A 20 -5.74 9.54 3.67
C PHE A 20 -5.11 10.83 3.11
N GLY A 21 -5.06 10.98 1.78
CA GLY A 21 -4.66 12.23 1.10
C GLY A 21 -3.15 12.49 1.02
N SER A 22 -2.33 11.44 1.08
CA SER A 22 -0.89 11.58 0.86
C SER A 22 -0.53 11.57 -0.62
N SER A 23 0.38 12.45 -1.02
CA SER A 23 0.95 12.44 -2.36
C SER A 23 1.86 11.24 -2.56
N ALA A 24 1.66 10.49 -3.63
CA ALA A 24 2.53 9.43 -4.08
C ALA A 24 3.08 9.72 -5.48
N VAL A 25 4.24 9.15 -5.79
CA VAL A 25 4.80 9.13 -7.14
C VAL A 25 4.82 7.69 -7.65
N PHE A 26 4.65 7.51 -8.95
CA PHE A 26 4.64 6.18 -9.56
C PHE A 26 5.61 6.10 -10.74
N TRP A 27 6.00 4.87 -11.04
CA TRP A 27 6.79 4.51 -12.22
C TRP A 27 6.01 3.49 -13.04
N ALA A 28 5.85 3.77 -14.32
CA ALA A 28 5.28 2.84 -15.28
C ALA A 28 6.07 1.52 -15.32
N ALA A 29 5.42 0.45 -15.77
CA ALA A 29 6.04 -0.86 -15.85
C ALA A 29 7.33 -0.82 -16.70
N GLY A 30 8.39 -1.42 -16.18
CA GLY A 30 9.71 -1.47 -16.83
C GLY A 30 10.70 -0.39 -16.37
N LEU A 31 10.25 0.65 -15.65
CA LEU A 31 11.14 1.65 -15.08
C LEU A 31 11.73 1.22 -13.72
N ASP A 32 13.00 1.56 -13.50
CA ASP A 32 13.71 1.36 -12.25
C ASP A 32 13.60 2.60 -11.36
N SER A 33 12.82 2.51 -10.28
CA SER A 33 12.68 3.58 -9.28
C SER A 33 13.98 4.09 -8.65
N ALA A 34 15.09 3.34 -8.76
CA ALA A 34 16.40 3.78 -8.28
C ALA A 34 17.19 4.60 -9.29
N LYS A 35 16.84 4.54 -10.58
CA LYS A 35 17.65 5.09 -11.69
C LYS A 35 16.86 6.02 -12.62
N ASP A 36 15.56 5.77 -12.75
CA ASP A 36 14.68 6.46 -13.66
C ASP A 36 13.79 7.48 -12.91
N PRO A 37 13.45 8.62 -13.54
CA PRO A 37 12.51 9.57 -12.97
C PRO A 37 11.09 8.96 -12.88
N PRO A 38 10.26 9.43 -11.94
CA PRO A 38 8.86 9.00 -11.84
C PRO A 38 8.08 9.37 -13.10
N SER A 39 7.12 8.53 -13.45
CA SER A 39 6.19 8.76 -14.56
C SER A 39 5.12 9.81 -14.22
N GLY A 40 4.87 10.03 -12.93
CA GLY A 40 3.95 11.07 -12.47
C GLY A 40 3.65 10.99 -10.97
N GLU A 41 2.70 11.82 -10.57
CA GLU A 41 2.16 11.93 -9.21
C GLU A 41 0.71 11.41 -9.16
N CYS A 42 0.28 10.94 -8.00
CA CYS A 42 -1.09 10.49 -7.73
C CYS A 42 -1.42 10.65 -6.24
N GLN A 43 -2.70 10.75 -5.91
CA GLN A 43 -3.16 10.72 -4.53
C GLN A 43 -3.36 9.30 -4.02
N VAL A 44 -3.00 9.11 -2.76
CA VAL A 44 -3.28 7.91 -1.98
C VAL A 44 -4.52 8.17 -1.14
N ASP A 45 -5.56 7.39 -1.40
CA ASP A 45 -6.79 7.46 -0.62
C ASP A 45 -6.69 6.60 0.64
N LEU A 46 -6.02 5.45 0.56
CA LEU A 46 -5.95 4.49 1.67
C LEU A 46 -4.67 3.68 1.60
N VAL A 47 -4.12 3.35 2.78
CA VAL A 47 -3.05 2.37 2.96
C VAL A 47 -3.45 1.41 4.08
N GLU A 48 -3.51 0.12 3.79
CA GLU A 48 -3.82 -0.94 4.77
C GLU A 48 -2.76 -2.03 4.75
N ASN A 49 -2.38 -2.52 5.93
CA ASN A 49 -1.38 -3.57 6.08
C ASN A 49 -2.06 -4.84 6.60
N TYR A 50 -1.82 -5.96 5.92
CA TYR A 50 -2.33 -7.27 6.28
C TYR A 50 -1.17 -8.22 6.58
N GLN A 51 -1.27 -8.97 7.68
CA GLN A 51 -0.36 -10.08 7.91
C GLN A 51 -0.84 -11.30 7.11
N ALA A 52 0.07 -11.90 6.36
CA ALA A 52 -0.15 -13.12 5.60
C ALA A 52 1.02 -14.07 5.79
N MET A 53 0.85 -15.33 5.41
CA MET A 53 1.92 -16.31 5.32
C MET A 53 2.29 -16.49 3.86
N ASP A 54 3.58 -16.58 3.54
CA ASP A 54 3.99 -17.00 2.20
C ASP A 54 3.83 -18.52 2.01
N ASN A 55 4.17 -19.01 0.81
CA ASN A 55 4.04 -20.43 0.46
C ASN A 55 5.03 -21.33 1.21
N GLU A 56 6.02 -20.75 1.90
CA GLU A 56 7.03 -21.45 2.71
C GLU A 56 6.69 -21.42 4.21
N GLY A 57 5.61 -20.72 4.59
CA GLY A 57 5.17 -20.59 5.97
C GLY A 57 5.90 -19.51 6.75
N TYR A 58 6.54 -18.54 6.09
CA TYR A 58 7.09 -17.36 6.74
C TYR A 58 6.06 -16.22 6.79
N PRO A 59 5.99 -15.47 7.90
CA PRO A 59 5.11 -14.31 8.00
C PRO A 59 5.58 -13.19 7.06
N ARG A 60 4.64 -12.62 6.32
CA ARG A 60 4.84 -11.48 5.41
C ARG A 60 3.76 -10.43 5.64
N VAL A 61 4.10 -9.17 5.38
CA VAL A 61 3.13 -8.06 5.37
C VAL A 61 2.75 -7.77 3.92
N ILE A 62 1.45 -7.69 3.65
CA ILE A 62 0.88 -7.25 2.39
C ILE A 62 0.33 -5.86 2.60
N THR A 63 0.76 -4.90 1.78
CA THR A 63 0.20 -3.54 1.79
C THR A 63 -0.85 -3.43 0.68
N VAL A 64 -2.01 -2.86 0.97
CA VAL A 64 -3.03 -2.48 -0.01
C VAL A 64 -3.03 -0.95 -0.05
N ILE A 65 -3.00 -0.37 -1.25
CA ILE A 65 -2.90 1.07 -1.45
C ILE A 65 -3.97 1.51 -2.46
N ASP A 66 -4.89 2.37 -2.08
CA ASP A 66 -5.93 2.86 -2.99
C ASP A 66 -5.40 4.06 -3.77
N LEU A 67 -5.33 3.94 -5.10
CA LEU A 67 -4.78 4.95 -6.02
C LEU A 67 -5.79 5.29 -7.13
N PRO A 68 -6.94 5.89 -6.80
CA PRO A 68 -8.02 6.14 -7.77
C PRO A 68 -7.59 7.05 -8.93
N ASP A 69 -6.72 8.02 -8.68
CA ASP A 69 -6.20 8.95 -9.68
C ASP A 69 -5.52 8.25 -10.86
N LEU A 70 -4.81 7.15 -10.59
CA LEU A 70 -4.14 6.40 -11.66
C LEU A 70 -5.16 5.77 -12.60
N LEU A 71 -6.29 5.29 -12.06
CA LEU A 71 -7.38 4.72 -12.86
C LEU A 71 -8.09 5.81 -13.66
N PHE A 72 -8.40 6.96 -13.03
CA PHE A 72 -8.99 8.10 -13.71
C PHE A 72 -8.07 8.67 -14.81
N GLY A 73 -6.75 8.62 -14.59
CA GLY A 73 -5.72 8.97 -15.56
C GLY A 73 -5.52 7.95 -16.69
N GLY A 74 -6.26 6.83 -16.69
CA GLY A 74 -6.17 5.78 -17.71
C GLY A 74 -4.91 4.91 -17.60
N ILE A 75 -4.20 4.96 -16.47
CA ILE A 75 -3.00 4.17 -16.24
C ILE A 75 -3.44 2.76 -15.85
N LYS A 76 -3.03 1.79 -16.66
CA LYS A 76 -3.37 0.40 -16.42
C LYS A 76 -2.55 -0.16 -15.27
N PRO A 77 -3.18 -0.88 -14.33
CA PRO A 77 -2.47 -1.56 -13.28
C PRO A 77 -1.70 -2.77 -13.85
N GLU A 78 -0.43 -2.57 -14.12
CA GLU A 78 0.46 -3.59 -14.70
C GLU A 78 1.40 -4.16 -13.64
N ARG A 79 1.63 -5.48 -13.68
CA ARG A 79 2.58 -6.14 -12.79
C ARG A 79 3.94 -5.45 -12.86
N ASN A 80 4.53 -5.17 -11.70
CA ASN A 80 5.77 -4.40 -11.52
C ASN A 80 5.67 -2.89 -11.68
N LEU A 81 4.48 -2.30 -11.84
CA LEU A 81 4.29 -0.88 -11.56
C LEU A 81 4.76 -0.60 -10.14
N LYS A 82 5.50 0.49 -9.95
CA LYS A 82 6.04 0.86 -8.63
C LYS A 82 5.41 2.15 -8.17
N VAL A 83 5.10 2.23 -6.88
CA VAL A 83 4.51 3.42 -6.25
C VAL A 83 5.31 3.73 -5.00
N LYS A 84 5.74 4.98 -4.86
CA LYS A 84 6.35 5.45 -3.63
C LYS A 84 5.32 6.23 -2.83
N VAL A 85 5.01 5.72 -1.64
CA VAL A 85 4.20 6.41 -0.64
C VAL A 85 5.11 6.71 0.55
N SER A 86 5.14 7.98 0.97
CA SER A 86 6.06 8.44 2.02
C SER A 86 7.51 8.06 1.69
N ASN A 87 8.14 7.20 2.50
CA ASN A 87 9.53 6.76 2.32
C ASN A 87 9.69 5.33 1.80
N ARG A 88 8.60 4.69 1.36
CA ARG A 88 8.62 3.29 0.92
C ARG A 88 8.17 3.17 -0.53
N VAL A 89 8.88 2.33 -1.28
CA VAL A 89 8.51 1.96 -2.65
C VAL A 89 7.86 0.59 -2.61
N TYR A 90 6.62 0.53 -3.07
CA TYR A 90 5.80 -0.67 -3.16
C TYR A 90 5.74 -1.11 -4.62
N ARG A 91 5.62 -2.42 -4.85
CA ARG A 91 5.53 -2.98 -6.20
C ARG A 91 4.18 -3.65 -6.38
N LEU A 92 3.48 -3.27 -7.44
CA LEU A 92 2.20 -3.86 -7.77
C LEU A 92 2.37 -5.36 -8.06
N LEU A 93 1.76 -6.19 -7.22
CA LEU A 93 1.69 -7.63 -7.42
C LEU A 93 0.39 -8.03 -8.11
N GLN A 94 -0.74 -7.48 -7.65
CA GLN A 94 -2.06 -7.83 -8.17
C GLN A 94 -3.07 -6.69 -8.01
N VAL A 95 -4.13 -6.75 -8.81
CA VAL A 95 -5.27 -5.82 -8.69
C VAL A 95 -6.37 -6.51 -7.93
N VAL A 96 -6.91 -5.84 -6.91
CA VAL A 96 -8.00 -6.38 -6.10
C VAL A 96 -9.23 -5.51 -6.28
N LYS A 97 -10.30 -6.09 -6.82
CA LYS A 97 -11.58 -5.40 -6.90
C LYS A 97 -12.26 -5.41 -5.53
N ARG A 98 -12.58 -4.23 -4.99
CA ARG A 98 -13.42 -4.12 -3.80
C ARG A 98 -14.90 -4.04 -4.20
N ASP A 99 -15.75 -4.68 -3.42
CA ASP A 99 -17.20 -4.57 -3.62
C ASP A 99 -17.67 -3.14 -3.30
N LYS A 100 -18.66 -2.68 -4.09
CA LYS A 100 -19.24 -1.31 -4.15
C LYS A 100 -18.59 -0.31 -5.13
N GLY A 101 -18.00 -0.79 -6.23
CA GLY A 101 -17.72 0.06 -7.40
C GLY A 101 -16.53 1.01 -7.25
N LEU A 102 -15.67 0.78 -6.25
CA LEU A 102 -14.37 1.43 -6.12
C LEU A 102 -13.28 0.40 -6.45
N GLU A 103 -12.51 0.70 -7.49
CA GLU A 103 -11.36 -0.10 -7.90
C GLU A 103 -10.15 0.32 -7.04
N THR A 104 -9.62 -0.63 -6.28
CA THR A 104 -8.57 -0.41 -5.28
C THR A 104 -7.33 -1.25 -5.63
N TRP A 105 -6.12 -0.80 -5.30
CA TRP A 105 -4.89 -1.45 -5.73
C TRP A 105 -4.26 -2.24 -4.59
N GLU A 106 -3.87 -3.50 -4.81
CA GLU A 106 -3.07 -4.26 -3.83
C GLU A 106 -1.60 -4.19 -4.20
N VAL A 107 -0.82 -3.44 -3.44
CA VAL A 107 0.59 -3.18 -3.72
C VAL A 107 1.46 -3.74 -2.60
N VAL A 108 1.91 -4.98 -2.75
CA VAL A 108 2.83 -5.60 -1.76
C VAL A 108 4.20 -4.94 -1.75
#